data_AF-A0A3P7YWP8-F1
#
_entry.id   AF-A0A3P7YWP8-F1
#
_cell.length_a   1.000
_cell.length_b   1.000
_cell.length_c   1.000
_cell.angle_alpha   90.00
_cell.angle_beta   90.00
_cell.angle_gamma   90.00
#
_symmetry.space_group_name_H-M   'P 1'
#
loop_
_entity.id
_entity.type
_entity.pdbx_description
1 polymer ?
#
loop_
_entity_poly.entity_id
_entity_poly.type
_entity_poly.pdbx_seq_one_letter_code
_entity_poly.pdbx_strand_id
1 'polypeptide(L)'
;MKDDVDDINNRWYQPYAETLSMTWQALNLTYNYGARVDISLFGYWEDADRSHFVEVDTIAKGVTNSGSYSFKPTSLQRQTLLKDAWQKFTFGFVRVSQSDVEDGVLWSKPTPFPWYYLPDWKSHYGQNWALDMCIEWFEYDGKRRNFHSAGSSQQCCYDYDGYLMFTDDWEPDGDYTRFFQPGTPARAHKFGAPPFRMPPFIPTMSNYQLDLMPYRTCCTYAQHCEFYYWRRMTNGCQDYKAPAAGYAQHCEFYYWRRMTNGCQDYKAPAAGNIYGLSHLVTFDGVKYTFPGKGYFVLMMSDDPTHKLMVQIRLEQPDDTLWHSHVNATVITGIVVQENDSSVVQIFARKPMRRWRYRTDIYVDGARRYFDKPHWKYQQFRGKSRYRLPNMNQSEIVIMLKSGLGIRVHESYGMLDVMVSLPPGYNTTCNASISASSSLTAVDGTPRCYTTLGLLGVYNNDPNDDLTSSTGQVTRASGDTNTASTTQMIYEQFGMTWIVDGKNDRIGSVLFSEQFKPIYNPLLFASTDYTPVFWPQYLDLNASRIFNMEQVTSTCQGITECEYDYMMTGRREIGLTSLMKQKNFFAMQKSGSKQCECS
;
A
#
# COMPACT_ATOMS: atom_id res chain seq x y z
N MET A 1 -25.78 -9.08 2.04
CA MET A 1 -25.81 -10.39 2.72
C MET A 1 -25.54 -10.16 4.18
N LYS A 2 -26.41 -10.68 5.05
CA LYS A 2 -26.29 -10.53 6.49
C LYS A 2 -25.96 -11.91 7.07
N ASP A 3 -24.77 -12.01 7.65
CA ASP A 3 -24.36 -13.17 8.43
C ASP A 3 -24.77 -12.92 9.89
N ASP A 4 -25.31 -13.92 10.56
CA ASP A 4 -25.60 -13.84 12.00
C ASP A 4 -24.31 -14.06 12.80
N VAL A 5 -24.03 -13.16 13.74
CA VAL A 5 -22.82 -13.23 14.58
C VAL A 5 -23.00 -14.26 15.68
N ASP A 6 -24.22 -14.42 16.19
CA ASP A 6 -24.53 -15.27 17.33
C ASP A 6 -24.91 -16.69 16.89
N ASP A 7 -25.52 -16.83 15.71
CA ASP A 7 -25.87 -18.13 15.12
C ASP A 7 -24.98 -18.49 13.92
N ILE A 8 -24.11 -19.49 14.11
CA ILE A 8 -23.23 -19.99 13.04
C ILE A 8 -24.01 -20.59 11.87
N ASN A 9 -25.22 -21.12 12.10
CA ASN A 9 -26.06 -21.74 11.08
C ASN A 9 -26.80 -20.72 10.21
N ASN A 10 -26.66 -19.42 10.46
CA ASN A 10 -27.27 -18.36 9.64
C ASN A 10 -26.20 -17.52 8.92
N ARG A 11 -25.16 -18.18 8.42
CA ARG A 11 -24.05 -17.55 7.69
C ARG A 11 -23.95 -18.07 6.27
N TRP A 12 -23.78 -17.16 5.30
CA TRP A 12 -23.75 -17.45 3.86
C TRP A 12 -22.61 -18.35 3.40
N TYR A 13 -21.61 -18.57 4.26
CA TYR A 13 -20.46 -19.41 3.96
C TYR A 13 -20.53 -20.81 4.58
N GLN A 14 -21.59 -21.15 5.31
CA GLN A 14 -21.74 -22.48 5.93
C GLN A 14 -22.55 -23.43 5.04
N PRO A 15 -22.23 -24.74 5.01
CA PRO A 15 -22.97 -25.75 4.25
C PRO A 15 -24.38 -26.01 4.80
N TYR A 16 -24.55 -26.02 6.12
CA TYR A 16 -25.78 -26.45 6.80
C TYR A 16 -26.61 -25.26 7.27
N ALA A 17 -26.73 -24.21 6.46
CA ALA A 17 -27.42 -23.01 6.88
C ALA A 17 -28.93 -23.23 7.04
N GLU A 18 -29.50 -22.82 8.17
CA GLU A 18 -30.93 -22.97 8.48
C GLU A 18 -31.76 -21.87 7.82
N THR A 19 -31.34 -20.61 8.00
CA THR A 19 -31.99 -19.44 7.42
C THR A 19 -30.94 -18.46 6.90
N LEU A 20 -31.04 -18.10 5.62
CA LEU A 20 -30.17 -17.10 5.01
C LEU A 20 -30.94 -15.81 4.77
N SER A 21 -30.33 -14.68 5.16
CA SER A 21 -30.93 -13.36 5.00
C SER A 21 -30.01 -12.42 4.23
N MET A 22 -30.62 -11.60 3.37
CA MET A 22 -29.94 -10.55 2.64
C MET A 22 -30.71 -9.24 2.75
N THR A 23 -29.97 -8.14 2.74
CA THR A 23 -30.49 -6.78 2.77
C THR A 23 -29.83 -5.96 1.68
N TRP A 24 -30.59 -5.02 1.13
CA TRP A 24 -30.15 -4.05 0.15
C TRP A 24 -30.87 -2.72 0.33
N GLN A 25 -30.31 -1.65 -0.21
CA GLN A 25 -30.96 -0.35 -0.21
C GLN A 25 -31.95 -0.29 -1.38
N ALA A 26 -33.24 -0.45 -1.08
CA ALA A 26 -34.31 -0.47 -2.08
C ALA A 26 -34.29 0.73 -3.04
N LEU A 27 -33.98 1.92 -2.51
CA LEU A 27 -33.87 3.17 -3.26
C LEU A 27 -32.69 3.24 -4.25
N ASN A 28 -31.68 2.36 -4.10
CA ASN A 28 -30.59 2.29 -5.08
C ASN A 28 -30.99 1.54 -6.35
N LEU A 29 -32.06 0.73 -6.29
CA LEU A 29 -32.61 0.03 -7.46
C LEU A 29 -33.59 0.94 -8.20
N THR A 30 -34.55 1.52 -7.47
CA THR A 30 -35.58 2.38 -8.06
C THR A 30 -36.26 3.24 -7.01
N TYR A 31 -36.76 4.40 -7.43
CA TYR A 31 -37.60 5.28 -6.60
C TYR A 31 -39.05 4.81 -6.53
N ASN A 32 -39.43 3.78 -7.28
CA ASN A 32 -40.79 3.22 -7.27
C ASN A 32 -40.97 2.24 -6.10
N TYR A 33 -41.78 2.65 -5.11
CA TYR A 33 -42.11 1.84 -3.92
C TYR A 33 -42.94 0.58 -4.22
N GLY A 34 -43.58 0.50 -5.39
CA GLY A 34 -44.34 -0.67 -5.84
C GLY A 34 -43.53 -1.63 -6.72
N ALA A 35 -42.24 -1.36 -6.95
CA ALA A 35 -41.42 -2.20 -7.81
C ALA A 35 -41.22 -3.61 -7.24
N ARG A 36 -41.21 -4.59 -8.14
CA ARG A 36 -40.84 -5.98 -7.85
C ARG A 36 -39.41 -6.24 -8.28
N VAL A 37 -38.75 -7.15 -7.57
CA VAL A 37 -37.38 -7.55 -7.84
C VAL A 37 -37.27 -9.06 -7.98
N ASP A 38 -36.33 -9.48 -8.81
CA ASP A 38 -35.90 -10.86 -8.98
C ASP A 38 -34.55 -11.04 -8.29
N ILE A 39 -34.41 -12.18 -7.62
CA ILE A 39 -33.20 -12.58 -6.92
C ILE A 39 -32.63 -13.80 -7.63
N SER A 40 -31.53 -13.59 -8.34
CA SER A 40 -30.86 -14.61 -9.15
C SER A 40 -29.51 -15.00 -8.57
N LEU A 41 -29.13 -16.27 -8.80
CA LEU A 41 -27.86 -16.85 -8.39
C LEU A 41 -26.96 -16.99 -9.62
N PHE A 42 -25.77 -16.40 -9.55
CA PHE A 42 -24.78 -16.42 -10.63
C PHE A 42 -23.54 -17.19 -10.20
N GLY A 43 -23.10 -18.15 -11.00
CA GLY A 43 -21.86 -18.90 -10.80
C GLY A 43 -20.69 -18.25 -11.52
N TYR A 44 -19.52 -18.27 -10.88
CA TYR A 44 -18.26 -17.94 -11.54
C TYR A 44 -17.35 -19.16 -11.60
N TRP A 45 -16.74 -19.39 -12.76
CA TRP A 45 -15.68 -20.39 -12.94
C TRP A 45 -14.72 -19.96 -14.04
N GLU A 46 -13.44 -20.27 -13.89
CA GLU A 46 -12.43 -20.03 -14.93
C GLU A 46 -11.58 -21.27 -15.24
N ASP A 47 -11.24 -21.44 -16.50
CA ASP A 47 -10.21 -22.36 -16.99
C ASP A 47 -8.91 -21.61 -17.35
N ALA A 48 -8.02 -22.22 -18.14
CA ALA A 48 -6.76 -21.58 -18.52
C ALA A 48 -6.95 -20.41 -19.51
N ASP A 49 -8.04 -20.39 -20.27
CA ASP A 49 -8.22 -19.50 -21.42
C ASP A 49 -9.48 -18.63 -21.33
N ARG A 50 -10.50 -19.04 -20.55
CA ARG A 50 -11.84 -18.46 -20.50
C ARG A 50 -12.39 -18.37 -19.08
N SER A 51 -13.12 -17.28 -18.83
CA SER A 51 -13.94 -17.10 -17.64
C SER A 51 -15.41 -17.26 -17.99
N HIS A 52 -16.15 -17.84 -17.06
CA HIS A 52 -17.57 -18.11 -17.17
C HIS A 52 -18.27 -17.42 -16.00
N PHE A 53 -19.20 -16.52 -16.33
CA PHE A 53 -20.05 -15.83 -15.37
C PHE A 53 -21.49 -15.95 -15.85
N VAL A 54 -22.24 -16.86 -15.25
CA VAL A 54 -23.53 -17.32 -15.79
C VAL A 54 -24.58 -17.44 -14.70
N GLU A 55 -25.84 -17.22 -15.05
CA GLU A 55 -26.96 -17.47 -14.14
C GLU A 55 -27.15 -18.98 -13.97
N VAL A 56 -27.14 -19.42 -12.72
CA VAL A 56 -27.25 -20.83 -12.31
C VAL A 56 -28.69 -21.16 -11.91
N ASP A 57 -29.34 -20.24 -11.20
CA ASP A 57 -30.70 -20.43 -10.69
C ASP A 57 -31.36 -19.10 -10.36
N THR A 58 -32.68 -19.10 -10.19
CA THR A 58 -33.42 -17.96 -9.65
C THR A 58 -34.02 -18.31 -8.30
N ILE A 59 -33.54 -17.66 -7.23
CA ILE A 59 -33.96 -17.91 -5.84
C ILE A 59 -35.40 -17.46 -5.63
N ALA A 60 -35.75 -16.27 -6.13
CA ALA A 60 -37.09 -15.72 -6.01
C ALA A 60 -37.39 -14.79 -7.19
N LYS A 61 -38.63 -14.84 -7.70
CA LYS A 61 -39.11 -13.96 -8.78
C LYS A 61 -40.25 -13.09 -8.29
N GLY A 62 -40.26 -11.83 -8.71
CA GLY A 62 -41.34 -10.88 -8.50
C GLY A 62 -41.60 -10.55 -7.03
N VAL A 63 -40.57 -10.56 -6.17
CA VAL A 63 -40.74 -10.23 -4.75
C VAL A 63 -40.81 -8.71 -4.55
N THR A 64 -41.55 -8.27 -3.54
CA THR A 64 -41.68 -6.84 -3.23
C THR A 64 -40.31 -6.25 -2.89
N ASN A 65 -39.98 -5.06 -3.42
CA ASN A 65 -38.74 -4.34 -3.11
C ASN A 65 -38.75 -3.73 -1.69
N SER A 66 -38.73 -4.58 -0.66
CA SER A 66 -38.71 -4.18 0.77
C SER A 66 -37.31 -3.85 1.29
N GLY A 67 -36.26 -4.12 0.51
CA GLY A 67 -34.86 -3.98 0.95
C GLY A 67 -34.34 -5.16 1.78
N SER A 68 -35.12 -6.22 1.96
CA SER A 68 -34.68 -7.44 2.64
C SER A 68 -35.38 -8.69 2.13
N TYR A 69 -34.68 -9.83 2.15
CA TYR A 69 -35.23 -11.12 1.81
C TYR A 69 -34.56 -12.22 2.64
N SER A 70 -35.38 -13.14 3.16
CA SER A 70 -34.92 -14.29 3.95
C SER A 70 -35.59 -15.56 3.45
N PHE A 71 -34.84 -16.65 3.39
CA PHE A 71 -35.34 -17.96 2.96
C PHE A 71 -34.59 -19.10 3.65
N LYS A 72 -35.19 -20.29 3.64
CA LYS A 72 -34.54 -21.51 4.11
C LYS A 72 -33.95 -22.27 2.91
N PRO A 73 -32.63 -22.53 2.87
CA PRO A 73 -32.00 -23.24 1.76
C PRO A 73 -32.61 -24.61 1.48
N THR A 74 -32.98 -25.35 2.53
CA THR A 74 -33.54 -26.71 2.42
C THR A 74 -34.93 -26.75 1.79
N SER A 75 -35.69 -25.65 1.83
CA SER A 75 -37.01 -25.55 1.20
C SER A 75 -36.98 -24.85 -0.16
N LEU A 76 -35.79 -24.50 -0.67
CA LEU A 76 -35.65 -23.80 -1.95
C LEU A 76 -35.96 -24.77 -3.11
N GLN A 77 -36.93 -24.42 -3.95
CA GLN A 77 -37.20 -25.15 -5.18
C GLN A 77 -36.19 -24.74 -6.26
N ARG A 78 -35.18 -25.59 -6.48
CA ARG A 78 -34.10 -25.35 -7.44
C ARG A 78 -34.59 -25.53 -8.88
N GLN A 79 -34.51 -24.50 -9.72
CA GLN A 79 -34.88 -24.61 -11.14
C GLN A 79 -33.74 -25.18 -11.98
N THR A 80 -32.50 -25.07 -11.50
CA THR A 80 -31.27 -25.63 -12.09
C THR A 80 -31.15 -25.33 -13.60
N LEU A 81 -30.86 -24.08 -13.93
CA LEU A 81 -30.83 -23.60 -15.33
C LEU A 81 -29.69 -24.22 -16.15
N LEU A 82 -28.65 -24.72 -15.49
CA LEU A 82 -27.48 -25.34 -16.10
C LEU A 82 -27.29 -26.75 -15.53
N LYS A 83 -27.25 -27.73 -16.43
CA LYS A 83 -26.93 -29.12 -16.07
C LYS A 83 -25.48 -29.22 -15.56
N ASP A 84 -25.28 -30.00 -14.50
CA ASP A 84 -23.96 -30.27 -13.90
C ASP A 84 -23.19 -29.02 -13.40
N ALA A 85 -23.91 -27.93 -13.13
CA ALA A 85 -23.33 -26.68 -12.63
C ALA A 85 -22.54 -26.84 -11.32
N TRP A 86 -22.96 -27.80 -10.48
CA TRP A 86 -22.34 -28.13 -9.19
C TRP A 86 -20.88 -28.58 -9.29
N GLN A 87 -20.43 -29.06 -10.45
CA GLN A 87 -19.05 -29.52 -10.67
C GLN A 87 -18.06 -28.36 -10.84
N LYS A 88 -18.52 -27.22 -11.37
CA LYS A 88 -17.65 -26.10 -11.77
C LYS A 88 -17.87 -24.85 -10.93
N PHE A 89 -19.12 -24.52 -10.63
CA PHE A 89 -19.48 -23.27 -9.96
C PHE A 89 -19.55 -23.45 -8.44
N THR A 90 -18.40 -23.60 -7.78
CA THR A 90 -18.36 -23.77 -6.31
C THR A 90 -18.63 -22.48 -5.53
N PHE A 91 -18.61 -21.33 -6.22
CA PHE A 91 -18.94 -20.02 -5.67
C PHE A 91 -19.52 -19.09 -6.74
N GLY A 92 -20.01 -17.95 -6.29
CA GLY A 92 -20.47 -16.90 -7.18
C GLY A 92 -21.16 -15.76 -6.43
N PHE A 93 -22.27 -15.28 -6.98
CA PHE A 93 -22.87 -14.02 -6.60
C PHE A 93 -24.39 -14.14 -6.55
N VAL A 94 -24.99 -13.35 -5.67
CA VAL A 94 -26.44 -13.12 -5.68
C VAL A 94 -26.68 -11.76 -6.31
N ARG A 95 -27.56 -11.76 -7.30
CA ARG A 95 -28.02 -10.59 -8.03
C ARG A 95 -29.43 -10.23 -7.56
N VAL A 96 -29.67 -8.96 -7.29
CA VAL A 96 -31.01 -8.40 -7.11
C VAL A 96 -31.24 -7.42 -8.26
N SER A 97 -32.24 -7.68 -9.10
CA SER A 97 -32.59 -6.83 -10.25
C SER A 97 -34.08 -6.52 -10.27
N GLN A 98 -34.47 -5.41 -10.88
CA GLN A 98 -35.89 -5.11 -11.10
C GLN A 98 -36.52 -6.17 -12.05
N SER A 99 -37.74 -6.64 -11.74
CA SER A 99 -38.40 -7.70 -12.52
C SER A 99 -38.92 -7.21 -13.87
N ASP A 100 -39.31 -5.93 -13.95
CA ASP A 100 -40.04 -5.38 -15.10
C ASP A 100 -39.15 -4.59 -16.08
N VAL A 101 -37.91 -4.26 -15.68
CA VAL A 101 -36.98 -3.42 -16.46
C VAL A 101 -35.55 -3.93 -16.24
N GLU A 102 -34.71 -3.91 -17.26
CA GLU A 102 -33.29 -4.32 -17.15
C GLU A 102 -32.40 -3.29 -16.42
N ASP A 103 -32.91 -2.08 -16.15
CA ASP A 103 -32.18 -1.02 -15.48
C ASP A 103 -32.27 -1.15 -13.95
N GLY A 104 -31.11 -1.23 -13.30
CA GLY A 104 -31.00 -1.30 -11.84
C GLY A 104 -30.68 -2.71 -11.33
N VAL A 105 -29.40 -2.96 -11.06
CA VAL A 105 -28.90 -4.25 -10.55
C VAL A 105 -27.96 -4.03 -9.38
N LEU A 106 -28.16 -4.82 -8.32
CA LEU A 106 -27.25 -4.92 -7.18
C LEU A 106 -26.63 -6.31 -7.13
N TRP A 107 -25.33 -6.35 -6.84
CA TRP A 107 -24.55 -7.57 -6.73
C TRP A 107 -24.00 -7.76 -5.32
N SER A 108 -23.96 -9.01 -4.86
CA SER A 108 -23.28 -9.36 -3.62
C SER A 108 -21.76 -9.35 -3.75
N LYS A 109 -21.08 -9.54 -2.62
CA LYS A 109 -19.68 -10.02 -2.61
C LYS A 109 -19.61 -11.47 -3.14
N PRO A 110 -18.42 -11.98 -3.53
CA PRO A 110 -18.27 -13.39 -3.86
C PRO A 110 -18.62 -14.27 -2.65
N THR A 111 -19.45 -15.26 -2.88
CA THR A 111 -20.07 -16.10 -1.85
C THR A 111 -19.94 -17.57 -2.25
N PRO A 112 -19.53 -18.46 -1.34
CA PRO A 112 -19.42 -19.88 -1.65
C PRO A 112 -20.82 -20.50 -1.73
N PHE A 113 -20.97 -21.59 -2.48
CA PHE A 113 -22.28 -22.24 -2.70
C PHE A 113 -22.51 -23.59 -2.00
N PRO A 114 -21.87 -23.92 -0.85
CA PRO A 114 -22.16 -25.19 -0.20
C PRO A 114 -23.62 -25.28 0.24
N TRP A 115 -24.21 -24.21 0.78
CA TRP A 115 -25.63 -24.16 1.16
C TRP A 115 -26.61 -24.47 0.02
N TYR A 116 -26.18 -24.32 -1.25
CA TYR A 116 -27.00 -24.55 -2.44
C TYR A 116 -26.75 -25.93 -3.09
N TYR A 117 -25.47 -26.31 -3.23
CA TYR A 117 -25.05 -27.55 -3.90
C TYR A 117 -24.83 -28.75 -2.98
N LEU A 118 -24.96 -28.57 -1.66
CA LEU A 118 -24.80 -29.66 -0.69
C LEU A 118 -25.57 -30.94 -1.03
N PRO A 119 -26.84 -30.91 -1.52
CA PRO A 119 -27.55 -32.14 -1.90
C PRO A 119 -26.85 -32.88 -3.05
N ASP A 120 -26.33 -32.16 -4.04
CA ASP A 120 -25.66 -32.76 -5.20
C ASP A 120 -24.29 -33.32 -4.81
N TRP A 121 -23.54 -32.58 -4.00
CA TRP A 121 -22.25 -33.04 -3.49
C TRP A 121 -22.40 -34.26 -2.57
N LYS A 122 -23.42 -34.30 -1.70
CA LYS A 122 -23.73 -35.49 -0.89
C LYS A 122 -24.15 -36.68 -1.76
N SER A 123 -24.87 -36.45 -2.85
CA SER A 123 -25.25 -37.52 -3.77
C SER A 123 -24.06 -38.09 -4.53
N HIS A 124 -23.04 -37.28 -4.82
CA HIS A 124 -21.88 -37.70 -5.61
C HIS A 124 -20.74 -38.25 -4.74
N TYR A 125 -20.31 -37.49 -3.73
CA TYR A 125 -19.18 -37.82 -2.86
C TYR A 125 -19.58 -38.55 -1.57
N GLY A 126 -20.87 -38.51 -1.20
CA GLY A 126 -21.35 -39.12 0.04
C GLY A 126 -21.19 -38.22 1.27
N GLN A 127 -21.04 -38.82 2.45
CA GLN A 127 -20.98 -38.07 3.72
C GLN A 127 -19.70 -37.26 3.89
N ASN A 128 -18.59 -37.70 3.26
CA ASN A 128 -17.28 -37.05 3.34
C ASN A 128 -17.03 -36.05 2.19
N TRP A 129 -18.10 -35.51 1.60
CA TRP A 129 -18.03 -34.65 0.42
C TRP A 129 -16.97 -33.54 0.49
N ALA A 130 -16.80 -32.91 1.64
CA ALA A 130 -15.83 -31.82 1.80
C ALA A 130 -14.39 -32.31 1.72
N LEU A 131 -14.10 -33.48 2.31
CA LEU A 131 -12.78 -34.09 2.29
C LEU A 131 -12.44 -34.59 0.89
N ASP A 132 -13.38 -35.27 0.22
CA ASP A 132 -13.15 -35.77 -1.14
C ASP A 132 -12.94 -34.61 -2.12
N MET A 133 -13.73 -33.54 -2.04
CA MET A 133 -13.50 -32.32 -2.83
C MET A 133 -12.15 -31.66 -2.51
N CYS A 134 -11.71 -31.69 -1.25
CA CYS A 134 -10.40 -31.17 -0.86
C CYS A 134 -9.26 -32.01 -1.47
N ILE A 135 -9.37 -33.34 -1.45
CA ILE A 135 -8.40 -34.26 -2.05
C ILE A 135 -8.36 -34.08 -3.57
N GLU A 136 -9.51 -33.97 -4.23
CA GLU A 136 -9.57 -33.70 -5.67
C GLU A 136 -8.90 -32.37 -6.03
N TRP A 137 -9.18 -31.31 -5.26
CA TRP A 137 -8.46 -30.04 -5.43
C TRP A 137 -6.96 -30.22 -5.21
N PHE A 138 -6.55 -30.93 -4.17
CA PHE A 138 -5.14 -31.16 -3.84
C PHE A 138 -4.42 -31.85 -5.00
N GLU A 139 -5.00 -32.88 -5.61
CA GLU A 139 -4.44 -33.54 -6.78
C GLU A 139 -4.42 -32.65 -8.01
N TYR A 140 -5.53 -31.96 -8.28
CA TYR A 140 -5.68 -31.07 -9.43
C TYR A 140 -4.67 -29.92 -9.40
N ASP A 141 -4.51 -29.29 -8.23
CA ASP A 141 -3.59 -28.18 -8.00
C ASP A 141 -2.12 -28.62 -8.14
N GLY A 142 -1.81 -29.88 -7.82
CA GLY A 142 -0.48 -30.48 -7.99
C GLY A 142 -0.07 -30.74 -9.44
N LYS A 143 -1.04 -30.93 -10.34
CA LYS A 143 -0.81 -31.19 -11.77
C LYS A 143 -0.62 -29.90 -12.59
N ARG A 144 -0.97 -28.73 -12.05
CA ARG A 144 -0.92 -27.44 -12.76
C ARG A 144 0.48 -26.83 -12.79
N ARG A 145 0.86 -26.25 -13.95
CA ARG A 145 2.06 -25.39 -14.08
C ARG A 145 1.92 -24.15 -13.18
N ASN A 146 3.04 -23.62 -12.71
CA ASN A 146 3.05 -22.42 -11.89
C ASN A 146 3.15 -21.19 -12.78
N PHE A 147 2.31 -20.20 -12.52
CA PHE A 147 2.28 -18.93 -13.24
C PHE A 147 3.40 -18.05 -12.70
N HIS A 148 4.63 -18.28 -13.18
CA HIS A 148 5.85 -17.99 -12.42
C HIS A 148 6.30 -16.51 -12.39
N SER A 149 5.63 -15.52 -12.99
CA SER A 149 6.30 -14.21 -13.15
C SER A 149 5.49 -12.93 -12.96
N ALA A 150 4.17 -12.96 -12.71
CA ALA A 150 3.42 -11.71 -12.61
C ALA A 150 2.26 -11.65 -11.61
N GLY A 151 1.89 -12.75 -10.94
CA GLY A 151 0.57 -12.83 -10.29
C GLY A 151 0.39 -13.71 -9.07
N SER A 152 1.44 -14.12 -8.36
CA SER A 152 1.32 -14.64 -6.99
C SER A 152 1.19 -13.47 -6.01
N SER A 153 0.36 -13.61 -4.97
CA SER A 153 0.39 -12.68 -3.82
C SER A 153 0.80 -13.43 -2.57
N GLN A 154 1.86 -12.99 -1.91
CA GLN A 154 2.22 -13.47 -0.58
C GLN A 154 1.78 -12.41 0.43
N GLN A 155 1.00 -12.80 1.43
CA GLN A 155 0.72 -11.94 2.58
C GLN A 155 1.51 -12.52 3.74
N CYS A 156 2.57 -11.82 4.18
CA CYS A 156 3.30 -12.19 5.38
C CYS A 156 2.45 -11.85 6.61
N CYS A 157 2.28 -12.81 7.52
CA CYS A 157 1.63 -12.62 8.80
C CYS A 157 2.71 -12.61 9.88
N TYR A 158 2.56 -11.73 10.86
CA TYR A 158 3.49 -11.60 11.99
C TYR A 158 2.73 -11.85 13.28
N ASP A 159 3.42 -12.41 14.27
CA ASP A 159 2.88 -12.58 15.62
C ASP A 159 2.82 -11.24 16.39
N TYR A 160 2.42 -11.30 17.66
CA TYR A 160 2.34 -10.11 18.53
C TYR A 160 3.71 -9.44 18.77
N ASP A 161 4.79 -10.22 18.74
CA ASP A 161 6.17 -9.75 18.99
C ASP A 161 6.87 -9.28 17.70
N GLY A 162 6.21 -9.42 16.55
CA GLY A 162 6.66 -8.97 15.24
C GLY A 162 7.50 -9.99 14.47
N TYR A 163 7.55 -11.24 14.92
CA TYR A 163 8.20 -12.33 14.19
C TYR A 163 7.29 -12.87 13.09
N LEU A 164 7.89 -13.30 11.99
CA LEU A 164 7.16 -13.88 10.87
C LEU A 164 6.57 -15.23 11.32
N MET A 165 5.26 -15.41 11.15
CA MET A 165 4.62 -16.70 11.37
C MET A 165 4.70 -17.56 10.11
N PHE A 166 5.32 -18.73 10.25
CA PHE A 166 5.42 -19.72 9.18
C PHE A 166 4.18 -20.63 9.17
N THR A 167 3.88 -21.22 8.02
CA THR A 167 2.89 -22.30 7.91
C THR A 167 3.27 -23.55 8.71
N ASP A 168 4.56 -23.67 9.02
CA ASP A 168 5.15 -24.82 9.72
C ASP A 168 5.15 -24.65 11.25
N ASP A 169 4.76 -23.48 11.78
CA ASP A 169 4.47 -23.24 13.21
C ASP A 169 3.15 -23.94 13.65
N TRP A 170 2.82 -25.01 12.94
CA TRP A 170 1.75 -25.94 13.18
C TRP A 170 2.04 -26.70 14.49
N GLU A 171 1.20 -26.48 15.50
CA GLU A 171 1.22 -27.31 16.70
C GLU A 171 0.43 -28.62 16.46
N PRO A 172 1.00 -29.80 16.76
CA PRO A 172 0.34 -31.10 16.61
C PRO A 172 -0.90 -31.31 17.49
N ASP A 173 -1.19 -30.41 18.44
CA ASP A 173 -2.16 -30.62 19.53
C ASP A 173 -3.63 -30.35 19.16
N GLY A 174 -3.96 -30.35 17.87
CA GLY A 174 -5.31 -30.71 17.40
C GLY A 174 -6.43 -29.67 17.54
N ASP A 175 -6.15 -28.42 17.93
CA ASP A 175 -7.13 -27.32 17.85
C ASP A 175 -6.93 -26.47 16.59
N TYR A 176 -7.29 -27.06 15.44
CA TYR A 176 -7.13 -26.51 14.08
C TYR A 176 -7.93 -25.22 13.80
N THR A 177 -8.72 -24.72 14.76
CA THR A 177 -9.73 -23.68 14.51
C THR A 177 -9.52 -22.39 15.29
N ARG A 178 -8.64 -22.40 16.30
CA ARG A 178 -8.65 -21.36 17.33
C ARG A 178 -7.53 -20.34 17.19
N PHE A 179 -6.39 -20.69 16.62
CA PHE A 179 -5.26 -19.80 16.41
C PHE A 179 -4.54 -20.14 15.10
N PHE A 180 -3.89 -19.15 14.48
CA PHE A 180 -2.99 -19.26 13.33
C PHE A 180 -3.63 -19.22 11.92
N GLN A 181 -3.61 -18.02 11.31
CA GLN A 181 -3.62 -17.83 9.87
C GLN A 181 -2.20 -17.44 9.42
N PRO A 182 -1.28 -18.39 9.23
CA PRO A 182 0.06 -18.10 8.74
C PRO A 182 0.00 -17.53 7.32
N GLY A 183 1.05 -16.80 6.95
CA GLY A 183 1.09 -16.07 5.69
C GLY A 183 1.25 -16.97 4.47
N THR A 184 0.15 -17.48 3.89
CA THR A 184 0.26 -18.40 2.73
C THR A 184 0.51 -17.68 1.39
N PRO A 185 1.33 -18.25 0.49
CA PRO A 185 1.44 -17.77 -0.89
C PRO A 185 0.17 -18.08 -1.69
N ALA A 186 -0.54 -17.06 -2.15
CA ALA A 186 -1.67 -17.25 -3.06
C ALA A 186 -1.19 -17.50 -4.49
N ARG A 187 -1.86 -18.43 -5.19
CA ARG A 187 -1.63 -18.74 -6.61
C ARG A 187 -2.07 -17.60 -7.52
N ALA A 188 -3.15 -16.90 -7.18
CA ALA A 188 -3.61 -15.71 -7.90
C ALA A 188 -3.65 -14.50 -6.97
N HIS A 189 -3.09 -13.39 -7.46
CA HIS A 189 -3.02 -12.14 -6.74
C HIS A 189 -4.43 -11.59 -6.49
N LYS A 190 -4.73 -11.21 -5.24
CA LYS A 190 -6.08 -10.73 -4.84
C LYS A 190 -6.62 -9.60 -5.71
N PHE A 191 -5.75 -8.73 -6.23
CA PHE A 191 -6.14 -7.61 -7.10
C PHE A 191 -5.97 -7.91 -8.60
N GLY A 192 -5.74 -9.17 -8.96
CA GLY A 192 -5.38 -9.59 -10.30
C GLY A 192 -3.92 -9.25 -10.62
N ALA A 193 -3.49 -9.71 -11.79
CA ALA A 193 -2.14 -9.51 -12.29
C ALA A 193 -2.19 -9.14 -13.78
N PRO A 194 -1.17 -8.46 -14.31
CA PRO A 194 -1.03 -8.28 -15.75
C PRO A 194 -0.75 -9.63 -16.42
N PRO A 195 -1.48 -10.01 -17.48
CA PRO A 195 -2.54 -9.23 -18.14
C PRO A 195 -3.90 -9.31 -17.43
N PHE A 196 -4.50 -8.15 -17.16
CA PHE A 196 -5.78 -8.08 -16.44
C PHE A 196 -6.92 -8.65 -17.29
N ARG A 197 -7.93 -9.21 -16.60
CA ARG A 197 -9.18 -9.71 -17.20
C ARG A 197 -9.04 -10.96 -18.07
N MET A 198 -7.87 -11.61 -18.04
CA MET A 198 -7.69 -12.93 -18.62
C MET A 198 -7.43 -13.93 -17.48
N PRO A 199 -8.05 -15.12 -17.49
CA PRO A 199 -7.70 -16.16 -16.54
C PRO A 199 -6.21 -16.49 -16.59
N PRO A 200 -5.56 -16.81 -15.46
CA PRO A 200 -6.05 -16.82 -14.07
C PRO A 200 -5.79 -15.49 -13.32
N PHE A 201 -5.90 -14.35 -14.00
CA PHE A 201 -5.50 -13.04 -13.48
C PHE A 201 -6.67 -12.05 -13.33
N ILE A 202 -7.89 -12.57 -13.19
CA ILE A 202 -9.09 -11.77 -12.99
C ILE A 202 -9.12 -11.27 -11.54
N PRO A 203 -9.11 -9.94 -11.31
CA PRO A 203 -9.10 -9.38 -9.97
C PRO A 203 -10.21 -9.95 -9.09
N THR A 204 -9.87 -10.28 -7.85
CA THR A 204 -10.75 -10.91 -6.85
C THR A 204 -11.20 -12.34 -7.21
N MET A 205 -11.63 -12.60 -8.45
CA MET A 205 -12.25 -13.87 -8.83
C MET A 205 -11.26 -15.02 -8.91
N SER A 206 -10.11 -14.82 -9.55
CA SER A 206 -9.11 -15.87 -9.68
C SER A 206 -8.52 -16.24 -8.32
N ASN A 207 -8.28 -15.26 -7.46
CA ASN A 207 -7.86 -15.50 -6.06
C ASN A 207 -8.94 -16.26 -5.28
N TYR A 208 -10.21 -15.93 -5.49
CA TYR A 208 -11.30 -16.62 -4.81
C TYR A 208 -11.39 -18.09 -5.22
N GLN A 209 -11.31 -18.39 -6.52
CA GLN A 209 -11.36 -19.75 -7.03
C GLN A 209 -10.13 -20.58 -6.64
N LEU A 210 -8.93 -20.00 -6.73
CA LEU A 210 -7.68 -20.75 -6.66
C LEU A 210 -7.11 -20.85 -5.25
N ASP A 211 -7.49 -19.94 -4.34
CA ASP A 211 -6.90 -19.86 -3.00
C ASP A 211 -7.97 -19.84 -1.90
N LEU A 212 -8.97 -18.94 -1.97
CA LEU A 212 -9.96 -18.81 -0.89
C LEU A 212 -10.96 -19.98 -0.82
N MET A 213 -11.46 -20.46 -1.96
CA MET A 213 -12.38 -21.60 -2.01
C MET A 213 -11.71 -22.89 -1.51
N PRO A 214 -10.51 -23.26 -1.98
CA PRO A 214 -9.80 -24.40 -1.45
C PRO A 214 -9.52 -24.33 0.04
N TYR A 215 -9.13 -23.14 0.54
CA TYR A 215 -8.99 -22.92 1.97
C TYR A 215 -10.30 -23.22 2.70
N ARG A 216 -11.44 -22.71 2.22
CA ARG A 216 -12.74 -23.02 2.83
C ARG A 216 -13.07 -24.52 2.80
N THR A 217 -12.89 -25.16 1.65
CA THR A 217 -13.18 -26.58 1.49
C THR A 217 -12.33 -27.45 2.42
N CYS A 218 -11.01 -27.26 2.41
CA CYS A 218 -10.09 -28.08 3.20
C CYS A 218 -10.09 -27.70 4.68
N CYS A 219 -9.92 -26.43 5.02
CA CYS A 219 -9.78 -26.00 6.41
C CYS A 219 -11.11 -25.90 7.16
N THR A 220 -12.16 -25.39 6.51
CA THR A 220 -13.39 -25.04 7.23
C THR A 220 -14.44 -26.14 7.14
N TYR A 221 -14.59 -26.77 5.97
CA TYR A 221 -15.62 -27.79 5.75
C TYR A 221 -15.12 -29.20 6.06
N ALA A 222 -13.92 -29.55 5.56
CA ALA A 222 -13.32 -30.86 5.82
C ALA A 222 -12.60 -30.91 7.18
N GLN A 223 -12.22 -29.77 7.76
CA GLN A 223 -11.36 -29.67 8.95
C GLN A 223 -10.00 -30.38 8.78
N HIS A 224 -9.55 -30.50 7.52
CA HIS A 224 -8.28 -31.09 7.13
C HIS A 224 -7.42 -30.03 6.43
N CYS A 225 -7.01 -29.02 7.22
CA CYS A 225 -6.20 -27.90 6.75
C CYS A 225 -4.85 -28.33 6.15
N GLU A 226 -4.33 -29.49 6.57
CA GLU A 226 -3.06 -30.05 6.14
C GLU A 226 -2.96 -30.13 4.61
N PHE A 227 -4.03 -30.52 3.91
CA PHE A 227 -4.03 -30.59 2.45
C PHE A 227 -3.85 -29.21 1.80
N TYR A 228 -4.47 -28.18 2.38
CA TYR A 228 -4.30 -26.81 1.88
C TYR A 228 -2.88 -26.31 2.12
N TYR A 229 -2.38 -26.46 3.35
CA TYR A 229 -1.04 -26.01 3.71
C TYR A 229 0.05 -26.80 3.00
N TRP A 230 -0.11 -28.10 2.75
CA TRP A 230 0.83 -28.88 1.92
C TRP A 230 0.97 -28.37 0.49
N ARG A 231 -0.06 -27.71 -0.06
CA ARG A 231 0.03 -27.02 -1.36
C ARG A 231 0.44 -25.56 -1.22
N ARG A 232 0.42 -25.00 -0.02
CA ARG A 232 0.60 -23.57 0.27
C ARG A 232 1.61 -23.33 1.39
N MET A 233 2.66 -24.16 1.46
CA MET A 233 3.68 -24.03 2.51
C MET A 233 4.49 -22.75 2.28
N THR A 234 4.71 -21.97 3.35
CA THR A 234 5.82 -21.01 3.41
C THR A 234 7.13 -21.77 3.53
N ASN A 235 8.24 -21.15 3.16
CA ASN A 235 9.52 -21.85 3.21
C ASN A 235 9.95 -22.11 4.68
N GLY A 236 10.81 -23.10 4.84
CA GLY A 236 11.43 -23.52 6.10
C GLY A 236 12.24 -24.79 5.86
N CYS A 237 11.63 -25.78 5.20
CA CYS A 237 12.26 -26.98 4.61
C CYS A 237 13.22 -27.79 5.47
N GLN A 238 13.31 -27.53 6.77
CA GLN A 238 14.19 -28.30 7.64
C GLN A 238 13.68 -29.74 7.84
N ASP A 239 12.37 -30.02 7.61
CA ASP A 239 11.79 -31.34 7.90
C ASP A 239 10.76 -31.90 6.88
N TYR A 240 10.67 -31.38 5.65
CA TYR A 240 9.69 -31.91 4.68
C TYR A 240 10.05 -33.32 4.17
N LYS A 241 9.25 -34.32 4.53
CA LYS A 241 9.25 -35.65 3.92
C LYS A 241 8.15 -35.76 2.87
N ALA A 242 8.52 -35.90 1.60
CA ALA A 242 7.57 -36.06 0.51
C ALA A 242 6.70 -37.34 0.69
N PRO A 243 5.38 -37.29 0.37
CA PRO A 243 4.56 -38.49 0.37
C PRO A 243 5.07 -39.48 -0.68
N ALA A 244 5.18 -40.74 -0.27
CA ALA A 244 5.80 -41.82 -1.02
C ALA A 244 5.01 -42.19 -2.29
N ALA A 245 5.21 -41.43 -3.37
CA ALA A 245 4.85 -41.84 -4.71
C ALA A 245 5.88 -41.29 -5.69
N GLY A 246 6.83 -42.15 -6.08
CA GLY A 246 7.78 -41.88 -7.15
C GLY A 246 9.13 -41.37 -6.67
N TYR A 247 10.17 -42.13 -7.00
CA TYR A 247 11.58 -41.95 -6.67
C TYR A 247 12.13 -40.60 -7.19
N ALA A 248 12.08 -39.55 -6.37
CA ALA A 248 12.89 -38.33 -6.52
C ALA A 248 12.95 -37.57 -5.18
N GLN A 249 13.99 -37.84 -4.38
CA GLN A 249 14.29 -37.14 -3.12
C GLN A 249 14.90 -35.75 -3.36
N HIS A 250 14.20 -34.85 -4.04
CA HIS A 250 14.68 -33.48 -4.19
C HIS A 250 13.59 -32.47 -3.84
N CYS A 251 13.73 -31.84 -2.66
CA CYS A 251 13.00 -30.63 -2.28
C CYS A 251 13.11 -29.54 -3.37
N GLU A 252 14.18 -29.57 -4.18
CA GLU A 252 14.41 -28.69 -5.33
C GLU A 252 13.21 -28.64 -6.30
N PHE A 253 12.55 -29.77 -6.61
CA PHE A 253 11.39 -29.73 -7.52
C PHE A 253 10.16 -29.05 -6.92
N TYR A 254 10.01 -29.09 -5.59
CA TYR A 254 9.01 -28.32 -4.88
C TYR A 254 9.34 -26.83 -4.94
N TYR A 255 10.61 -26.43 -4.73
CA TYR A 255 11.07 -25.04 -4.83
C TYR A 255 10.95 -24.43 -6.24
N TRP A 256 11.31 -25.17 -7.29
CA TRP A 256 11.15 -24.75 -8.69
C TRP A 256 9.71 -24.54 -9.11
N ARG A 257 8.78 -25.24 -8.44
CA ARG A 257 7.35 -25.09 -8.68
C ARG A 257 6.78 -23.97 -7.79
N ARG A 258 7.22 -23.97 -6.54
CA ARG A 258 6.75 -23.35 -5.30
C ARG A 258 7.28 -22.03 -4.76
N MET A 259 8.09 -21.23 -5.44
CA MET A 259 8.92 -20.21 -4.75
C MET A 259 8.12 -19.35 -3.75
N THR A 260 8.35 -19.57 -2.46
CA THR A 260 8.01 -18.66 -1.37
C THR A 260 9.30 -18.01 -0.89
N ASN A 261 9.27 -16.70 -0.80
CA ASN A 261 10.36 -15.97 -0.16
C ASN A 261 10.17 -16.16 1.34
N GLY A 262 11.05 -16.90 2.00
CA GLY A 262 11.06 -17.08 3.45
C GLY A 262 11.37 -15.88 4.29
N CYS A 263 11.31 -14.71 3.67
CA CYS A 263 11.97 -13.51 4.14
C CYS A 263 13.48 -13.66 4.48
N GLN A 264 14.09 -14.85 4.36
CA GLN A 264 15.53 -15.08 4.52
C GLN A 264 16.36 -14.22 3.54
N ASP A 265 15.83 -14.01 2.32
CA ASP A 265 16.38 -13.07 1.33
C ASP A 265 15.59 -11.75 1.26
N TYR A 266 14.67 -11.50 2.19
CA TYR A 266 13.94 -10.23 2.21
C TYR A 266 14.90 -9.12 2.59
N LYS A 267 15.31 -8.38 1.58
CA LYS A 267 15.99 -7.12 1.77
C LYS A 267 14.93 -6.06 2.01
N ALA A 268 14.85 -5.59 3.25
CA ALA A 268 13.96 -4.49 3.60
C ALA A 268 14.23 -3.30 2.66
N PRO A 269 13.18 -2.61 2.17
CA PRO A 269 13.37 -1.43 1.36
C PRO A 269 14.09 -0.35 2.18
N ALA A 270 15.03 0.35 1.54
CA ALA A 270 15.60 1.54 2.17
C ALA A 270 14.54 2.64 2.25
N ALA A 271 14.59 3.44 3.31
CA ALA A 271 13.64 4.51 3.52
C ALA A 271 14.36 5.82 3.80
N GLY A 272 14.03 6.83 3.01
CA GLY A 272 14.37 8.22 3.27
C GLY A 272 13.14 8.95 3.79
N ASN A 273 13.33 9.94 4.66
CA ASN A 273 12.23 10.70 5.25
C ASN A 273 12.53 12.19 5.31
N ILE A 274 11.50 13.01 5.18
CA ILE A 274 11.56 14.44 5.43
C ILE A 274 10.34 14.89 6.25
N TYR A 275 10.59 15.60 7.35
CA TYR A 275 9.58 15.96 8.35
C TYR A 275 9.91 17.26 9.08
N GLY A 276 8.96 17.79 9.85
CA GLY A 276 9.16 19.01 10.66
C GLY A 276 9.49 20.24 9.82
N LEU A 277 10.39 21.12 10.31
CA LEU A 277 10.96 22.22 9.53
C LEU A 277 12.07 21.74 8.57
N SER A 278 11.75 20.75 7.74
CA SER A 278 12.66 20.19 6.72
C SER A 278 13.89 19.48 7.31
N HIS A 279 13.67 18.63 8.31
CA HIS A 279 14.63 17.64 8.76
C HIS A 279 14.58 16.44 7.83
N LEU A 280 15.73 16.03 7.29
CA LEU A 280 15.86 14.90 6.37
C LEU A 280 16.67 13.77 7.00
N VAL A 281 16.28 12.55 6.62
CA VAL A 281 17.09 11.34 6.77
C VAL A 281 17.20 10.73 5.38
N THR A 282 18.42 10.62 4.86
CA THR A 282 18.72 10.01 3.55
C THR A 282 18.49 8.51 3.57
N PHE A 283 18.57 7.87 2.40
CA PHE A 283 18.44 6.41 2.30
C PHE A 283 19.51 5.65 3.08
N ASP A 284 20.73 6.20 3.16
CA ASP A 284 21.88 5.58 3.85
C ASP A 284 22.07 6.12 5.29
N GLY A 285 21.16 6.99 5.76
CA GLY A 285 21.01 7.34 7.17
C GLY A 285 21.67 8.66 7.61
N VAL A 286 22.19 9.46 6.69
CA VAL A 286 22.64 10.84 6.98
C VAL A 286 21.45 11.69 7.39
N LYS A 287 21.59 12.38 8.53
CA LYS A 287 20.57 13.28 9.08
C LYS A 287 21.02 14.72 8.94
N TYR A 288 20.16 15.59 8.44
CA TYR A 288 20.47 17.01 8.33
C TYR A 288 19.21 17.86 8.24
N THR A 289 19.33 19.17 8.47
CA THR A 289 18.24 20.14 8.35
C THR A 289 18.49 21.01 7.12
N PHE A 290 17.43 21.28 6.34
CA PHE A 290 17.53 22.10 5.14
C PHE A 290 16.42 23.16 5.07
N PRO A 291 16.68 24.40 5.56
CA PRO A 291 15.70 25.48 5.54
C PRO A 291 15.60 26.19 4.17
N GLY A 292 15.49 25.44 3.07
CA GLY A 292 15.39 25.96 1.70
C GLY A 292 13.97 26.35 1.29
N LYS A 293 13.78 27.53 0.69
CA LYS A 293 12.47 28.01 0.19
C LYS A 293 12.35 27.85 -1.32
N GLY A 294 11.33 27.14 -1.78
CA GLY A 294 11.08 26.92 -3.21
C GLY A 294 10.62 25.51 -3.55
N TYR A 295 10.83 25.12 -4.80
CA TYR A 295 10.62 23.76 -5.29
C TYR A 295 11.95 23.02 -5.33
N PHE A 296 11.99 21.79 -4.81
CA PHE A 296 13.22 21.01 -4.75
C PHE A 296 12.99 19.57 -5.19
N VAL A 297 14.02 18.94 -5.75
CA VAL A 297 14.03 17.51 -6.04
C VAL A 297 14.27 16.75 -4.74
N LEU A 298 13.23 16.06 -4.23
CA LEU A 298 13.40 15.17 -3.09
C LEU A 298 14.16 13.90 -3.51
N MET A 299 13.77 13.33 -4.65
CA MET A 299 14.39 12.16 -5.24
C MET A 299 14.12 12.12 -6.75
N MET A 300 15.11 11.75 -7.54
CA MET A 300 14.97 11.40 -8.94
C MET A 300 15.84 10.18 -9.28
N SER A 301 15.45 9.46 -10.32
CA SER A 301 16.26 8.42 -10.96
C SER A 301 15.96 8.41 -12.44
N ASP A 302 16.99 8.25 -13.26
CA ASP A 302 16.89 8.29 -14.72
C ASP A 302 17.08 6.90 -15.34
N ASP A 303 16.75 5.87 -14.57
CA ASP A 303 16.76 4.49 -15.02
C ASP A 303 15.88 4.32 -16.29
N PRO A 304 16.37 3.61 -17.33
CA PRO A 304 15.66 3.48 -18.60
C PRO A 304 14.34 2.70 -18.48
N THR A 305 14.17 1.91 -17.42
CA THR A 305 12.94 1.15 -17.15
C THR A 305 11.97 1.93 -16.28
N HIS A 306 12.49 2.69 -15.31
CA HIS A 306 11.73 3.43 -14.32
C HIS A 306 12.36 4.80 -14.07
N LYS A 307 12.05 5.78 -14.93
CA LYS A 307 12.40 7.18 -14.73
C LYS A 307 11.51 7.78 -13.64
N LEU A 308 12.10 8.18 -12.53
CA LEU A 308 11.41 8.68 -11.34
C LEU A 308 11.69 10.15 -11.12
N MET A 309 10.65 10.90 -10.79
CA MET A 309 10.77 12.30 -10.37
C MET A 309 9.82 12.59 -9.22
N VAL A 310 10.39 12.96 -8.08
CA VAL A 310 9.69 13.37 -6.86
C VAL A 310 10.18 14.77 -6.49
N GLN A 311 9.28 15.76 -6.60
CA GLN A 311 9.57 17.14 -6.20
C GLN A 311 8.72 17.51 -4.98
N ILE A 312 9.30 18.33 -4.11
CA ILE A 312 8.62 18.88 -2.94
C ILE A 312 8.55 20.41 -3.04
N ARG A 313 7.56 20.98 -2.35
CA ARG A 313 7.39 22.41 -2.20
C ARG A 313 7.61 22.81 -0.76
N LEU A 314 8.68 23.57 -0.53
CA LEU A 314 9.08 24.10 0.77
C LEU A 314 8.65 25.56 0.88
N GLU A 315 7.80 25.86 1.86
CA GLU A 315 7.27 27.20 2.15
C GLU A 315 7.55 27.56 3.61
N GLN A 316 7.56 28.87 3.93
CA GLN A 316 7.57 29.31 5.32
C GLN A 316 6.25 28.88 6.02
N PRO A 317 6.29 28.35 7.25
CA PRO A 317 5.11 27.98 8.01
C PRO A 317 4.31 29.21 8.50
N ASP A 318 3.25 28.96 9.26
CA ASP A 318 2.54 30.00 10.00
C ASP A 318 3.48 30.87 10.84
N ASP A 319 3.11 32.13 11.02
CA ASP A 319 3.82 33.05 11.89
C ASP A 319 3.95 32.50 13.32
N THR A 320 5.05 32.92 13.94
CA THR A 320 5.37 32.59 15.32
C THR A 320 4.31 33.13 16.27
N LEU A 321 4.32 32.65 17.53
CA LEU A 321 3.44 33.18 18.57
C LEU A 321 3.68 34.67 18.89
N TRP A 322 4.80 35.24 18.45
CA TRP A 322 5.13 36.67 18.58
C TRP A 322 4.94 37.46 17.28
N HIS A 323 4.16 36.93 16.33
CA HIS A 323 3.81 37.61 15.07
C HIS A 323 5.01 37.98 14.19
N SER A 324 6.02 37.12 14.16
CA SER A 324 7.13 37.21 13.20
C SER A 324 7.05 36.08 12.18
N HIS A 325 7.52 36.33 10.97
CA HIS A 325 7.75 35.27 9.99
C HIS A 325 8.84 34.33 10.49
N VAL A 326 8.64 33.03 10.26
CA VAL A 326 9.62 31.99 10.61
C VAL A 326 10.64 31.90 9.48
N ASN A 327 11.93 32.04 9.81
CA ASN A 327 13.05 31.92 8.87
C ASN A 327 13.51 30.47 8.69
N ALA A 328 12.55 29.58 8.48
CA ALA A 328 12.72 28.16 8.18
C ALA A 328 11.55 27.69 7.30
N THR A 329 11.60 26.46 6.80
CA THR A 329 10.64 25.95 5.82
C THR A 329 10.01 24.62 6.22
N VAL A 330 8.77 24.43 5.80
CA VAL A 330 8.01 23.19 5.93
C VAL A 330 7.57 22.69 4.56
N ILE A 331 7.36 21.38 4.43
CA ILE A 331 6.75 20.83 3.23
C ILE A 331 5.27 21.15 3.22
N THR A 332 4.81 21.79 2.15
CA THR A 332 3.38 22.07 1.93
C THR A 332 2.82 21.33 0.73
N GLY A 333 3.67 20.76 -0.11
CA GLY A 333 3.24 19.96 -1.25
C GLY A 333 4.30 19.00 -1.75
N ILE A 334 3.84 17.96 -2.43
CA ILE A 334 4.66 16.96 -3.10
C ILE A 334 4.03 16.63 -4.46
N VAL A 335 4.89 16.42 -5.47
CA VAL A 335 4.49 15.96 -6.79
C VAL A 335 5.35 14.78 -7.21
N VAL A 336 4.73 13.79 -7.83
CA VAL A 336 5.36 12.52 -8.21
C VAL A 336 4.98 12.17 -9.64
N GLN A 337 5.97 11.70 -10.38
CA GLN A 337 5.81 11.11 -11.71
C GLN A 337 6.80 9.96 -11.92
N GLU A 338 6.33 8.89 -12.55
CA GLU A 338 7.14 7.76 -13.02
C GLU A 338 6.93 7.57 -14.52
N ASN A 339 7.98 7.68 -15.32
CA ASN A 339 7.90 7.60 -16.78
C ASN A 339 6.81 8.55 -17.33
N ASP A 340 5.83 8.00 -18.03
CA ASP A 340 4.64 8.67 -18.58
C ASP A 340 3.38 8.45 -17.70
N SER A 341 3.55 8.13 -16.41
CA SER A 341 2.45 8.01 -15.46
C SER A 341 1.72 9.34 -15.27
N SER A 342 0.51 9.25 -14.74
CA SER A 342 -0.21 10.45 -14.27
C SER A 342 0.63 11.21 -13.25
N VAL A 343 0.60 12.55 -13.33
CA VAL A 343 1.27 13.44 -12.38
C VAL A 343 0.37 13.59 -11.16
N VAL A 344 0.87 13.18 -9.99
CA VAL A 344 0.11 13.27 -8.74
C VAL A 344 0.68 14.35 -7.85
N GLN A 345 -0.17 15.32 -7.52
CA GLN A 345 0.15 16.46 -6.67
C GLN A 345 -0.66 16.35 -5.38
N ILE A 346 0.00 16.46 -4.23
CA ILE A 346 -0.62 16.46 -2.92
C ILE A 346 -0.21 17.74 -2.20
N PHE A 347 -1.19 18.44 -1.62
CA PHE A 347 -0.97 19.67 -0.86
C PHE A 347 -1.55 19.55 0.54
N ALA A 348 -0.86 20.11 1.54
CA ALA A 348 -1.43 20.32 2.86
C ALA A 348 -2.51 21.41 2.81
N ARG A 349 -3.65 21.17 3.47
CA ARG A 349 -4.69 22.21 3.58
C ARG A 349 -4.38 23.19 4.69
N LYS A 350 -4.77 24.45 4.44
CA LYS A 350 -4.67 25.54 5.41
C LYS A 350 -5.66 25.36 6.57
N PRO A 351 -5.39 25.91 7.78
CA PRO A 351 -6.20 25.67 8.98
C PRO A 351 -7.71 25.81 8.75
N MET A 352 -8.13 26.87 8.05
CA MET A 352 -9.54 27.17 7.78
C MET A 352 -10.23 26.16 6.82
N ARG A 353 -9.47 25.40 6.03
CA ARG A 353 -9.98 24.41 5.07
C ARG A 353 -9.79 22.95 5.53
N ARG A 354 -9.26 22.75 6.75
CA ARG A 354 -8.94 21.45 7.34
C ARG A 354 -10.12 20.76 8.04
N TRP A 355 -11.31 21.38 8.11
CA TRP A 355 -12.45 20.86 8.89
C TRP A 355 -12.94 19.46 8.45
N ARG A 356 -12.86 19.13 7.16
CA ARG A 356 -13.26 17.81 6.62
C ARG A 356 -12.08 16.96 6.14
N TYR A 357 -11.24 17.55 5.30
CA TYR A 357 -10.08 16.86 4.74
C TYR A 357 -8.81 17.62 5.06
N ARG A 358 -7.72 16.90 5.27
CA ARG A 358 -6.42 17.43 5.65
C ARG A 358 -5.53 17.76 4.45
N THR A 359 -5.71 17.04 3.35
CA THR A 359 -4.93 17.23 2.12
C THR A 359 -5.81 17.53 0.91
N ASP A 360 -5.21 18.14 -0.11
CA ASP A 360 -5.75 18.28 -1.45
C ASP A 360 -4.94 17.45 -2.43
N ILE A 361 -5.62 16.56 -3.17
CA ILE A 361 -4.98 15.62 -4.08
C ILE A 361 -5.47 15.92 -5.49
N TYR A 362 -4.53 16.13 -6.41
CA TYR A 362 -4.79 16.33 -7.83
C TYR A 362 -4.03 15.29 -8.63
N VAL A 363 -4.69 14.74 -9.65
CA VAL A 363 -4.12 13.77 -10.58
C VAL A 363 -4.40 14.28 -11.97
N ASP A 364 -3.35 14.60 -12.72
CA ASP A 364 -3.42 15.25 -14.05
C ASP A 364 -4.31 16.51 -14.04
N GLY A 365 -4.21 17.30 -12.96
CA GLY A 365 -5.00 18.52 -12.75
C GLY A 365 -6.43 18.30 -12.23
N ALA A 366 -6.94 17.06 -12.22
CA ALA A 366 -8.26 16.76 -11.68
C ALA A 366 -8.19 16.45 -10.18
N ARG A 367 -9.02 17.12 -9.36
CA ARG A 367 -9.08 16.85 -7.92
C ARG A 367 -9.68 15.47 -7.63
N ARG A 368 -9.05 14.70 -6.75
CA ARG A 368 -9.48 13.35 -6.37
C ARG A 368 -9.79 13.26 -4.88
N TYR A 369 -10.84 12.50 -4.58
CA TYR A 369 -11.28 12.20 -3.21
C TYR A 369 -11.18 10.71 -2.96
N PHE A 370 -10.86 10.35 -1.73
CA PHE A 370 -10.62 8.96 -1.30
C PHE A 370 -11.42 8.63 -0.03
N ASP A 371 -12.44 9.41 0.28
CA ASP A 371 -13.21 9.35 1.52
C ASP A 371 -14.26 8.23 1.56
N LYS A 372 -14.70 7.75 0.40
CA LYS A 372 -15.65 6.63 0.29
C LYS A 372 -14.93 5.28 0.18
N PRO A 373 -15.50 4.16 0.70
CA PRO A 373 -14.89 2.84 0.62
C PRO A 373 -14.47 2.40 -0.78
N HIS A 374 -15.28 2.72 -1.80
CA HIS A 374 -14.98 2.40 -3.21
C HIS A 374 -13.95 3.35 -3.85
N TRP A 375 -13.65 4.50 -3.22
CA TRP A 375 -12.66 5.47 -3.67
C TRP A 375 -11.37 5.47 -2.83
N LYS A 376 -11.33 4.71 -1.73
CA LYS A 376 -10.12 4.52 -0.90
C LYS A 376 -8.93 3.96 -1.68
N TYR A 377 -9.23 3.26 -2.78
CA TYR A 377 -8.27 2.68 -3.70
C TYR A 377 -8.55 3.23 -5.09
N GLN A 378 -7.57 3.94 -5.65
CA GLN A 378 -7.62 4.37 -7.05
C GLN A 378 -6.31 3.95 -7.73
N GLN A 379 -6.43 3.58 -9.00
CA GLN A 379 -5.32 3.21 -9.85
C GLN A 379 -5.34 4.14 -11.06
N PHE A 380 -4.21 4.79 -11.34
CA PHE A 380 -4.08 5.70 -12.48
C PHE A 380 -3.13 5.14 -13.54
N ARG A 381 -2.94 5.89 -14.63
CA ARG A 381 -2.01 5.53 -15.71
C ARG A 381 -0.62 5.28 -15.12
N GLY A 382 0.01 4.19 -15.52
CA GLY A 382 1.29 3.73 -14.95
C GLY A 382 1.15 2.69 -13.83
N LYS A 383 -0.06 2.29 -13.41
CA LYS A 383 -0.33 1.35 -12.30
C LYS A 383 0.03 1.88 -10.90
N SER A 384 0.11 3.19 -10.75
CA SER A 384 0.29 3.79 -9.43
C SER A 384 -0.96 3.56 -8.58
N ARG A 385 -0.80 3.03 -7.36
CA ARG A 385 -1.88 2.72 -6.43
C ARG A 385 -1.84 3.66 -5.24
N TYR A 386 -3.01 4.18 -4.88
CA TYR A 386 -3.16 5.11 -3.76
C TYR A 386 -4.05 4.50 -2.69
N ARG A 387 -3.61 4.52 -1.43
CA ARG A 387 -4.40 4.05 -0.27
C ARG A 387 -4.55 5.17 0.75
N LEU A 388 -5.77 5.35 1.25
CA LEU A 388 -6.03 6.07 2.50
C LEU A 388 -6.40 5.11 3.64
N PRO A 389 -5.73 5.19 4.79
CA PRO A 389 -6.20 4.55 6.01
C PRO A 389 -7.48 5.26 6.54
N ASN A 390 -7.52 6.60 6.45
CA ASN A 390 -8.44 7.45 7.21
C ASN A 390 -9.40 8.27 6.33
N MET A 391 -10.61 8.55 6.80
CA MET A 391 -11.63 9.31 6.04
C MET A 391 -11.28 10.80 5.85
N ASN A 392 -10.39 11.35 6.69
CA ASN A 392 -9.99 12.76 6.67
C ASN A 392 -8.84 13.07 5.68
N GLN A 393 -8.36 12.08 4.91
CA GLN A 393 -7.22 12.23 4.00
C GLN A 393 -5.95 12.77 4.69
N SER A 394 -5.72 12.43 5.96
CA SER A 394 -4.49 12.83 6.68
C SER A 394 -3.26 12.06 6.26
N GLU A 395 -3.43 10.88 5.65
CA GLU A 395 -2.32 10.02 5.25
C GLU A 395 -2.62 9.38 3.90
N ILE A 396 -1.73 9.56 2.94
CA ILE A 396 -1.81 9.01 1.59
C ILE A 396 -0.58 8.16 1.33
N VAL A 397 -0.78 6.93 0.87
CA VAL A 397 0.30 6.07 0.38
C VAL A 397 0.20 5.96 -1.13
N ILE A 398 1.26 6.35 -1.83
CA ILE A 398 1.47 6.18 -3.27
C ILE A 398 2.37 4.96 -3.46
N MET A 399 1.99 4.04 -4.32
CA MET A 399 2.84 2.92 -4.75
C MET A 399 3.01 3.02 -6.26
N LEU A 400 4.24 3.13 -6.75
CA LEU A 400 4.59 3.21 -8.16
C LEU A 400 4.89 1.81 -8.73
N LYS A 401 4.99 1.69 -10.06
CA LYS A 401 5.23 0.41 -10.73
C LYS A 401 6.63 -0.13 -10.46
N SER A 402 7.60 0.75 -10.24
CA SER A 402 8.96 0.45 -9.77
C SER A 402 9.02 -0.29 -8.44
N GLY A 403 7.92 -0.34 -7.69
CA GLY A 403 7.92 -0.79 -6.30
C GLY A 403 8.25 0.32 -5.31
N LEU A 404 8.52 1.54 -5.79
CA LEU A 404 8.72 2.71 -4.94
C LEU A 404 7.42 3.04 -4.19
N GLY A 405 7.52 3.17 -2.88
CA GLY A 405 6.43 3.62 -2.00
C GLY A 405 6.67 5.04 -1.50
N ILE A 406 5.64 5.88 -1.52
CA ILE A 406 5.69 7.22 -0.90
C ILE A 406 4.54 7.33 0.08
N ARG A 407 4.86 7.61 1.34
CA ARG A 407 3.87 7.85 2.38
C ARG A 407 3.91 9.32 2.73
N VAL A 408 2.77 9.99 2.51
CA VAL A 408 2.57 11.40 2.81
C VAL A 408 1.61 11.52 3.98
N HIS A 409 2.04 12.14 5.07
CA HIS A 409 1.20 12.37 6.23
C HIS A 409 1.11 13.87 6.53
N GLU A 410 -0.10 14.38 6.72
CA GLU A 410 -0.35 15.76 7.09
C GLU A 410 -0.47 15.92 8.61
N SER A 411 0.26 16.89 9.14
CA SER A 411 0.18 17.33 10.52
C SER A 411 0.20 18.86 10.58
N TYR A 412 -0.88 19.46 11.09
CA TYR A 412 -0.96 20.91 11.36
C TYR A 412 -0.67 21.86 10.17
N GLY A 413 -0.89 21.44 8.93
CA GLY A 413 -0.63 22.21 7.71
C GLY A 413 0.74 21.94 7.10
N MET A 414 1.49 20.99 7.66
CA MET A 414 2.80 20.53 7.20
C MET A 414 2.69 19.08 6.72
N LEU A 415 3.47 18.72 5.72
CA LEU A 415 3.58 17.34 5.24
C LEU A 415 4.86 16.69 5.77
N ASP A 416 4.73 15.42 6.14
CA ASP A 416 5.79 14.47 6.42
C ASP A 416 5.79 13.47 5.26
N VAL A 417 6.95 13.29 4.61
CA VAL A 417 7.08 12.46 3.41
C VAL A 417 8.17 11.43 3.62
N MET A 418 7.76 10.17 3.64
CA MET A 418 8.65 9.02 3.64
C MET A 418 8.66 8.38 2.25
N VAL A 419 9.85 8.20 1.68
CA VAL A 419 10.06 7.49 0.41
C VAL A 419 10.73 6.16 0.72
N SER A 420 10.19 5.07 0.19
CA SER A 420 10.70 3.72 0.36
C SER A 420 11.12 3.14 -0.98
N LEU A 421 12.37 2.69 -1.06
CA LEU A 421 13.00 2.18 -2.26
C LEU A 421 13.25 0.67 -2.19
N PRO A 422 12.88 -0.07 -3.24
CA PRO A 422 13.28 -1.45 -3.38
C PRO A 422 14.82 -1.60 -3.41
N PRO A 423 15.35 -2.74 -2.94
CA PRO A 423 16.79 -3.05 -2.96
C PRO A 423 17.44 -2.96 -4.34
N GLY A 424 16.67 -3.07 -5.44
CA GLY A 424 17.18 -2.97 -6.81
C GLY A 424 17.71 -1.57 -7.18
N TYR A 425 17.38 -0.53 -6.41
CA TYR A 425 17.94 0.82 -6.60
C TYR A 425 19.30 1.01 -5.92
N ASN A 426 19.75 0.04 -5.12
CA ASN A 426 21.04 0.09 -4.46
C ASN A 426 22.15 -0.08 -5.50
N THR A 427 22.77 1.03 -5.89
CA THR A 427 23.66 1.08 -7.05
C THR A 427 24.85 2.00 -6.78
N THR A 428 26.04 1.41 -6.81
CA THR A 428 27.31 2.16 -6.69
C THR A 428 27.83 2.49 -8.08
N CYS A 429 27.99 3.78 -8.38
CA CYS A 429 28.59 4.23 -9.63
C CYS A 429 30.11 4.36 -9.48
N ASN A 430 30.88 3.78 -10.40
CA ASN A 430 32.33 3.96 -10.40
C ASN A 430 32.70 5.44 -10.62
N ALA A 431 33.74 5.94 -9.95
CA ALA A 431 34.18 7.33 -10.04
C ALA A 431 34.57 7.80 -11.46
N SER A 432 34.84 6.87 -12.39
CA SER A 432 35.11 7.14 -13.81
C SER A 432 33.85 7.22 -14.69
N ILE A 433 32.67 6.99 -14.11
CA ILE A 433 31.37 6.98 -14.77
C ILE A 433 30.55 8.14 -14.22
N SER A 434 30.01 8.98 -15.10
CA SER A 434 29.08 10.03 -14.67
C SER A 434 27.79 9.39 -14.16
N ALA A 435 27.46 9.60 -12.87
CA ALA A 435 26.12 9.36 -12.35
C ALA A 435 25.15 10.26 -13.14
N SER A 436 24.37 9.66 -14.02
CA SER A 436 23.63 10.42 -15.04
C SER A 436 22.16 10.52 -14.68
N SER A 437 21.66 11.75 -14.69
CA SER A 437 20.23 12.07 -14.72
C SER A 437 19.78 12.91 -15.93
N SER A 438 20.47 12.77 -17.07
CA SER A 438 19.95 13.31 -18.34
C SER A 438 20.39 12.50 -19.57
N LEU A 439 19.55 12.55 -20.62
CA LEU A 439 19.72 11.90 -21.92
C LEU A 439 20.79 12.58 -22.81
N THR A 440 22.07 12.65 -22.41
CA THR A 440 23.20 12.73 -23.36
C THR A 440 24.53 12.59 -22.63
N ALA A 441 25.12 11.39 -22.65
CA ALA A 441 26.56 11.29 -22.79
C ALA A 441 26.87 11.64 -24.25
N VAL A 442 27.48 12.80 -24.49
CA VAL A 442 27.86 13.27 -25.84
C VAL A 442 29.02 12.45 -26.41
N ASP A 443 29.59 11.51 -25.64
CA ASP A 443 30.89 10.91 -25.90
C ASP A 443 30.94 9.36 -25.78
N GLY A 444 29.81 8.67 -25.63
CA GLY A 444 29.81 7.21 -25.52
C GLY A 444 30.39 6.67 -24.20
N THR A 445 30.49 7.49 -23.15
CA THR A 445 30.88 7.03 -21.81
C THR A 445 29.84 6.07 -21.20
N PRO A 446 30.27 5.07 -20.41
CA PRO A 446 29.35 4.18 -19.70
C PRO A 446 28.48 5.00 -18.75
N ARG A 447 27.19 4.67 -18.61
CA ARG A 447 26.25 5.34 -17.70
C ARG A 447 25.97 4.47 -16.48
N CYS A 448 25.84 5.12 -15.33
CA CYS A 448 25.32 4.51 -14.12
C CYS A 448 24.03 5.23 -13.71
N TYR A 449 23.01 4.44 -13.40
CA TYR A 449 21.73 4.93 -12.90
C TYR A 449 21.70 4.71 -11.40
N THR A 450 21.51 5.79 -10.66
CA THR A 450 21.39 5.77 -9.20
C THR A 450 20.36 6.82 -8.77
N THR A 451 20.02 6.83 -7.49
CA THR A 451 19.11 7.82 -6.92
C THR A 451 19.85 9.11 -6.66
N LEU A 452 19.21 10.24 -6.94
CA LEU A 452 19.77 11.56 -6.71
C LEU A 452 18.70 12.49 -6.12
N GLY A 453 19.12 13.55 -5.42
CA GLY A 453 18.22 14.52 -4.80
C GLY A 453 18.53 14.72 -3.32
N LEU A 454 17.62 15.35 -2.59
CA LEU A 454 17.79 15.62 -1.17
C LEU A 454 17.85 14.33 -0.31
N LEU A 455 17.27 13.22 -0.74
CA LEU A 455 17.38 11.94 -0.02
C LEU A 455 18.68 11.17 -0.27
N GLY A 456 19.58 11.72 -1.09
CA GLY A 456 20.92 11.18 -1.32
C GLY A 456 21.00 10.04 -2.33
N VAL A 457 22.19 9.46 -2.39
CA VAL A 457 22.55 8.36 -3.28
C VAL A 457 22.34 7.07 -2.52
N TYR A 458 21.55 6.15 -3.07
CA TYR A 458 21.28 4.89 -2.37
C TYR A 458 22.32 3.84 -2.76
N ASN A 459 23.35 3.68 -1.94
CA ASN A 459 24.42 2.69 -2.16
C ASN A 459 25.03 2.11 -0.86
N ASN A 460 24.41 2.40 0.29
CA ASN A 460 24.89 2.13 1.65
C ASN A 460 26.17 2.90 2.06
N ASP A 461 26.54 3.99 1.38
CA ASP A 461 27.65 4.87 1.76
C ASP A 461 27.13 6.26 2.18
N PRO A 462 27.06 6.57 3.48
CA PRO A 462 26.60 7.88 3.93
C PRO A 462 27.54 9.05 3.54
N ASN A 463 28.74 8.79 3.01
CA ASN A 463 29.69 9.86 2.68
C ASN A 463 29.45 10.53 1.33
N ASP A 464 28.66 9.93 0.45
CA ASP A 464 28.31 10.48 -0.87
C ASP A 464 26.82 10.90 -0.98
N ASP A 465 26.05 10.72 0.08
CA ASP A 465 24.65 11.13 0.18
C ASP A 465 24.42 12.62 -0.12
N LEU A 466 25.37 13.48 0.28
CA LEU A 466 25.32 14.91 0.04
C LEU A 466 25.97 15.29 -1.29
N THR A 467 25.56 14.60 -2.37
CA THR A 467 25.98 14.87 -3.74
C THR A 467 25.13 15.96 -4.39
N SER A 468 25.76 17.04 -4.83
CA SER A 468 25.10 18.14 -5.54
C SER A 468 24.56 17.71 -6.90
N SER A 469 23.70 18.53 -7.51
CA SER A 469 23.21 18.28 -8.88
C SER A 469 24.31 18.30 -9.97
N THR A 470 25.49 18.85 -9.64
CA THR A 470 26.68 18.84 -10.49
C THR A 470 27.61 17.64 -10.25
N GLY A 471 27.34 16.82 -9.23
CA GLY A 471 28.14 15.65 -8.87
C GLY A 471 29.24 15.92 -7.84
N GLN A 472 29.26 17.11 -7.23
CA GLN A 472 30.22 17.43 -6.16
C GLN A 472 29.71 16.89 -4.82
N VAL A 473 30.56 16.16 -4.10
CA VAL A 473 30.21 15.60 -2.79
C VAL A 473 30.59 16.57 -1.67
N THR A 474 29.62 16.94 -0.83
CA THR A 474 29.84 17.74 0.38
C THR A 474 29.92 16.84 1.60
N ARG A 475 31.10 16.69 2.21
CA ARG A 475 31.25 15.82 3.39
C ARG A 475 30.97 16.58 4.68
N ALA A 476 29.88 16.22 5.37
CA ALA A 476 29.62 16.66 6.73
C ALA A 476 30.26 15.68 7.72
N SER A 477 31.47 15.97 8.19
CA SER A 477 32.12 15.18 9.25
C SER A 477 31.69 15.71 10.63
N GLY A 478 30.90 14.94 11.38
CA GLY A 478 30.48 15.27 12.75
C GLY A 478 29.00 15.60 12.89
N ASP A 479 28.66 16.50 13.82
CA ASP A 479 27.27 16.89 14.09
C ASP A 479 26.72 17.83 13.00
N THR A 480 25.60 17.44 12.40
CA THR A 480 24.89 18.24 11.40
C THR A 480 24.01 19.31 12.03
N ASN A 481 23.82 19.27 13.36
CA ASN A 481 22.99 20.20 14.13
C ASN A 481 23.76 21.48 14.57
N THR A 482 24.65 22.00 13.72
CA THR A 482 25.36 23.25 14.00
C THR A 482 25.11 24.27 12.90
N ALA A 483 25.23 25.56 13.23
CA ALA A 483 24.98 26.63 12.28
C ALA A 483 25.91 26.56 11.06
N SER A 484 27.20 26.25 11.27
CA SER A 484 28.19 26.15 10.19
C SER A 484 27.97 24.93 9.30
N THR A 485 27.67 23.76 9.88
CA THR A 485 27.41 22.54 9.09
C THR A 485 26.09 22.65 8.33
N THR A 486 25.03 23.17 8.95
CA THR A 486 23.75 23.39 8.28
C THR A 486 23.86 24.44 7.15
N GLN A 487 24.63 25.51 7.35
CA GLN A 487 24.92 26.50 6.30
C GLN A 487 25.67 25.88 5.12
N MET A 488 26.73 25.10 5.39
CA MET A 488 27.50 24.41 4.36
C MET A 488 26.60 23.49 3.52
N ILE A 489 25.77 22.68 4.17
CA ILE A 489 24.84 21.76 3.50
C ILE A 489 23.83 22.54 2.66
N TYR A 490 23.31 23.66 3.17
CA TYR A 490 22.41 24.52 2.43
C TYR A 490 23.05 25.08 1.15
N GLU A 491 24.22 25.70 1.27
CA GLU A 491 24.88 26.42 0.17
C GLU A 491 25.50 25.50 -0.88
N GLN A 492 26.17 24.42 -0.43
CA GLN A 492 26.98 23.57 -1.33
C GLN A 492 26.20 22.39 -1.90
N PHE A 493 25.14 21.93 -1.22
CA PHE A 493 24.38 20.74 -1.61
C PHE A 493 22.89 21.07 -1.86
N GLY A 494 22.15 21.49 -0.85
CA GLY A 494 20.68 21.54 -0.90
C GLY A 494 20.14 22.53 -1.95
N MET A 495 20.75 23.72 -2.06
CA MET A 495 20.35 24.72 -3.05
C MET A 495 20.62 24.30 -4.50
N THR A 496 21.52 23.33 -4.73
CA THR A 496 21.80 22.82 -6.08
C THR A 496 20.65 21.98 -6.66
N TRP A 497 19.74 21.51 -5.80
CA TRP A 497 18.57 20.70 -6.15
C TRP A 497 17.29 21.51 -6.35
N ILE A 498 17.40 22.83 -6.48
CA ILE A 498 16.26 23.71 -6.77
C ILE A 498 15.67 23.41 -8.15
N VAL A 499 14.34 23.43 -8.25
CA VAL A 499 13.58 23.25 -9.49
C VAL A 499 13.05 24.61 -9.92
N ASP A 500 13.80 25.29 -10.80
CA ASP A 500 13.42 26.59 -11.37
C ASP A 500 13.24 26.54 -12.90
N GLY A 501 13.36 25.33 -13.49
CA GLY A 501 13.28 25.09 -14.93
C GLY A 501 14.52 25.51 -15.73
N LYS A 502 15.59 25.99 -15.08
CA LYS A 502 16.84 26.37 -15.78
C LYS A 502 17.81 25.22 -15.95
N ASN A 503 17.73 24.20 -15.10
CA ASN A 503 18.62 23.03 -15.17
C ASN A 503 17.99 21.94 -16.04
N ASP A 504 18.54 21.74 -17.24
CA ASP A 504 18.07 20.73 -18.20
C ASP A 504 18.07 19.30 -17.65
N ARG A 505 18.92 18.99 -16.65
CA ARG A 505 18.94 17.67 -16.00
C ARG A 505 17.74 17.44 -15.09
N ILE A 506 17.34 18.47 -14.36
CA ILE A 506 16.21 18.41 -13.42
C ILE A 506 14.88 18.58 -14.17
N GLY A 507 14.87 19.41 -15.22
CA GLY A 507 13.67 19.75 -15.98
C GLY A 507 12.79 20.79 -15.29
N SER A 508 11.55 20.89 -15.75
CA SER A 508 10.58 21.88 -15.28
C SER A 508 9.90 21.49 -13.97
N VAL A 509 9.31 22.48 -13.31
CA VAL A 509 8.42 22.27 -12.17
C VAL A 509 7.20 21.46 -12.59
N LEU A 510 6.95 20.32 -11.93
CA LEU A 510 5.80 19.45 -12.21
C LEU A 510 4.51 19.92 -11.54
N PHE A 511 4.60 20.86 -10.59
CA PHE A 511 3.43 21.47 -9.97
C PHE A 511 2.64 22.30 -10.99
N SER A 512 1.33 22.09 -11.04
CA SER A 512 0.45 22.82 -11.95
C SER A 512 0.28 24.27 -11.50
N GLU A 513 0.38 25.19 -12.46
CA GLU A 513 0.18 26.62 -12.19
C GLU A 513 -1.25 26.96 -11.74
N GLN A 514 -2.24 26.19 -12.21
CA GLN A 514 -3.65 26.40 -11.89
C GLN A 514 -3.96 26.12 -10.41
N PHE A 515 -3.17 25.28 -9.74
CA PHE A 515 -3.45 24.75 -8.41
C PHE A 515 -2.30 25.06 -7.46
N LYS A 516 -2.15 26.35 -7.10
CA LYS A 516 -1.15 26.84 -6.14
C LYS A 516 -1.81 27.29 -4.82
N PRO A 517 -2.26 26.38 -3.92
CA PRO A 517 -2.62 26.77 -2.56
C PRO A 517 -1.35 27.11 -1.77
N ILE A 518 -0.82 28.32 -1.98
CA ILE A 518 0.39 28.84 -1.31
C ILE A 518 -0.03 29.43 0.05
N TYR A 519 0.82 29.27 1.08
CA TYR A 519 0.56 29.83 2.42
C TYR A 519 0.41 31.35 2.38
N ASN A 520 1.38 32.00 1.76
CA ASN A 520 1.37 33.41 1.47
C ASN A 520 2.11 33.62 0.13
N PRO A 521 1.40 33.92 -0.97
CA PRO A 521 2.00 34.11 -2.29
C PRO A 521 3.10 35.17 -2.30
N LEU A 522 2.96 36.23 -1.50
CA LEU A 522 3.93 37.32 -1.40
C LEU A 522 5.21 36.84 -0.70
N LEU A 523 5.10 36.11 0.40
CA LEU A 523 6.27 35.54 1.08
C LEU A 523 6.96 34.49 0.22
N PHE A 524 6.19 33.66 -0.49
CA PHE A 524 6.77 32.66 -1.39
C PHE A 524 7.50 33.31 -2.57
N ALA A 525 6.95 34.37 -3.16
CA ALA A 525 7.56 35.12 -4.25
C ALA A 525 8.70 36.06 -3.81
N SER A 526 8.74 36.43 -2.52
CA SER A 526 9.77 37.34 -1.99
C SER A 526 11.17 36.75 -2.13
N THR A 527 12.11 37.56 -2.61
CA THR A 527 13.53 37.24 -2.68
C THR A 527 14.26 37.41 -1.35
N ASP A 528 13.64 38.11 -0.38
CA ASP A 528 14.29 38.56 0.85
C ASP A 528 14.29 37.49 1.96
N TYR A 529 14.44 36.23 1.59
CA TYR A 529 14.45 35.11 2.53
C TYR A 529 15.87 34.77 2.98
N THR A 530 16.13 34.98 4.26
CA THR A 530 17.39 34.60 4.92
C THR A 530 17.12 33.48 5.93
N PRO A 531 17.52 32.23 5.66
CA PRO A 531 17.28 31.11 6.57
C PRO A 531 18.09 31.23 7.87
N VAL A 532 17.55 30.67 8.96
CA VAL A 532 18.30 30.43 10.19
C VAL A 532 18.78 28.99 10.19
N PHE A 533 20.09 28.81 10.06
CA PHE A 533 20.71 27.49 9.92
C PHE A 533 20.65 26.68 11.21
N TRP A 534 20.96 27.29 12.37
CA TRP A 534 20.74 26.64 13.66
C TRP A 534 20.68 27.70 14.77
N PRO A 535 19.54 27.87 15.47
CA PRO A 535 19.44 28.86 16.54
C PRO A 535 20.24 28.39 17.76
N GLN A 536 21.26 29.16 18.16
CA GLN A 536 22.04 28.89 19.38
C GLN A 536 21.36 29.43 20.65
N TYR A 537 20.51 30.43 20.50
CA TYR A 537 19.82 31.11 21.59
C TYR A 537 18.38 31.41 21.19
N LEU A 538 17.51 31.56 22.18
CA LEU A 538 16.15 32.05 21.95
C LEU A 538 16.19 33.51 21.51
N ASP A 539 15.37 33.84 20.52
CA ASP A 539 15.08 35.23 20.18
C ASP A 539 14.54 35.99 21.42
N LEU A 540 14.84 37.28 21.53
CA LEU A 540 14.39 38.10 22.65
C LEU A 540 12.87 38.07 22.82
N ASN A 541 12.11 38.07 21.73
CA ASN A 541 10.65 37.96 21.78
C ASN A 541 10.19 36.54 22.12
N ALA A 542 10.88 35.51 21.61
CA ALA A 542 10.61 34.12 21.95
C ALA A 542 10.81 33.84 23.46
N SER A 543 11.87 34.40 24.05
CA SER A 543 12.19 34.25 25.48
C SER A 543 11.12 34.81 26.43
N ARG A 544 10.22 35.67 25.93
CA ARG A 544 9.08 36.21 26.69
C ARG A 544 7.87 35.25 26.72
N ILE A 545 7.86 34.25 25.84
CA ILE A 545 6.75 33.31 25.67
C ILE A 545 7.09 31.95 26.28
N PHE A 546 8.33 31.48 26.08
CA PHE A 546 8.79 30.19 26.61
C PHE A 546 10.29 30.25 26.95
N ASN A 547 10.76 29.26 27.72
CA ASN A 547 12.16 29.12 28.11
C ASN A 547 12.78 27.81 27.59
N MET A 548 14.11 27.70 27.63
CA MET A 548 14.81 26.51 27.13
C MET A 548 14.49 25.25 27.95
N GLU A 549 14.19 25.37 29.24
CA GLU A 549 13.82 24.22 30.07
C GLU A 549 12.51 23.57 29.59
N GLN A 550 11.51 24.36 29.21
CA GLN A 550 10.27 23.89 28.61
C GLN A 550 10.51 23.19 27.27
N VAL A 551 11.44 23.71 26.47
CA VAL A 551 11.81 23.13 25.17
C VAL A 551 12.45 21.76 25.37
N THR A 552 13.51 21.67 26.16
CA THR A 552 14.22 20.41 26.43
C THR A 552 13.32 19.37 27.11
N SER A 553 12.47 19.79 28.04
CA SER A 553 11.47 18.92 28.68
C SER A 553 10.46 18.35 27.68
N THR A 554 9.97 19.18 26.75
CA THR A 554 9.02 18.75 25.71
C THR A 554 9.68 17.80 24.72
N CYS A 555 10.91 18.11 24.30
CA CYS A 555 11.60 17.41 23.23
C CYS A 555 12.43 16.21 23.68
N GLN A 556 12.59 16.00 24.98
CA GLN A 556 13.33 14.87 25.55
C GLN A 556 14.79 14.81 25.03
N GLY A 557 15.40 15.97 24.78
CA GLY A 557 16.78 16.10 24.28
C GLY A 557 16.98 15.80 22.79
N ILE A 558 15.92 15.70 22.00
CA ILE A 558 16.02 15.53 20.54
C ILE A 558 16.16 16.89 19.85
N THR A 559 17.28 17.10 19.17
CA THR A 559 17.70 18.40 18.61
C THR A 559 16.78 18.91 17.51
N GLU A 560 16.22 18.05 16.67
CA GLU A 560 15.28 18.43 15.61
C GLU A 560 13.95 18.95 16.19
N CYS A 561 13.47 18.32 17.28
CA CYS A 561 12.29 18.81 17.99
C CYS A 561 12.56 20.19 18.63
N GLU A 562 13.75 20.36 19.22
CA GLU A 562 14.13 21.63 19.85
C GLU A 562 14.22 22.75 18.81
N TYR A 563 14.82 22.49 17.65
CA TYR A 563 14.84 23.41 16.51
C TYR A 563 13.43 23.85 16.11
N ASP A 564 12.52 22.90 15.90
CA ASP A 564 11.14 23.15 15.50
C ASP A 564 10.34 23.99 16.51
N TYR A 565 10.52 23.69 17.80
CA TYR A 565 9.87 24.45 18.85
C TYR A 565 10.46 25.87 18.97
N MET A 566 11.79 26.01 18.96
CA MET A 566 12.45 27.31 19.06
C MET A 566 12.10 28.23 17.89
N MET A 567 12.06 27.70 16.67
CA MET A 567 11.80 28.48 15.45
C MET A 567 10.34 28.92 15.32
N THR A 568 9.38 28.11 15.77
CA THR A 568 7.95 28.42 15.62
C THR A 568 7.29 29.00 16.88
N GLY A 569 7.89 28.74 18.05
CA GLY A 569 7.26 28.99 19.35
C GLY A 569 6.11 28.05 19.70
N ARG A 570 5.81 27.06 18.86
CA ARG A 570 4.63 26.20 19.01
C ARG A 570 5.03 24.82 19.52
N ARG A 571 4.59 24.50 20.74
CA ARG A 571 4.87 23.21 21.39
C ARG A 571 4.36 22.03 20.56
N GLU A 572 3.20 22.19 19.93
CA GLU A 572 2.56 21.17 19.09
C GLU A 572 3.38 20.79 17.85
N ILE A 573 4.15 21.73 17.29
CA ILE A 573 5.01 21.47 16.12
C ILE A 573 6.21 20.64 16.56
N GLY A 574 6.91 21.04 17.63
CA GLY A 574 8.03 20.28 18.18
C GLY A 574 7.63 18.84 18.57
N LEU A 575 6.52 18.67 19.29
CA LEU A 575 6.01 17.34 19.66
C LEU A 575 5.68 16.48 18.44
N THR A 576 5.15 17.08 17.36
CA THR A 576 4.89 16.36 16.12
C THR A 576 6.18 15.83 15.54
N SER A 577 7.22 16.64 15.45
CA SER A 577 8.52 16.24 14.89
C SER A 577 9.20 15.17 15.72
N LEU A 578 9.12 15.26 17.06
CA LEU A 578 9.54 14.21 17.99
C LEU A 578 8.85 12.86 17.69
N MET A 579 7.52 12.87 17.56
CA MET A 579 6.75 11.66 17.25
C MET A 579 7.12 11.10 15.87
N LYS A 580 7.29 11.96 14.86
CA LYS A 580 7.65 11.54 13.50
C LYS A 580 9.01 10.88 13.43
N GLN A 581 10.02 11.47 14.06
CA GLN A 581 11.35 10.89 14.11
C GLN A 581 11.36 9.53 14.81
N LYS A 582 10.73 9.42 15.99
CA LYS A 582 10.64 8.14 16.73
C LYS A 582 9.92 7.06 15.93
N ASN A 583 8.81 7.41 15.29
CA ASN A 583 8.04 6.47 14.47
C ASN A 583 8.85 5.99 13.27
N PHE A 584 9.58 6.88 12.60
CA PHE A 584 10.44 6.53 11.46
C PHE A 584 11.52 5.52 11.86
N PHE A 585 12.29 5.77 12.94
CA PHE A 585 13.32 4.84 13.39
C PHE A 585 12.75 3.53 13.94
N ALA A 586 11.58 3.57 14.58
CA ALA A 586 10.88 2.35 15.00
C ALA A 586 10.47 1.48 13.79
N MET A 587 9.99 2.11 12.70
CA MET A 587 9.67 1.42 11.45
C MET A 587 10.90 0.85 10.75
N GLN A 588 12.02 1.57 10.75
CA GLN A 588 13.28 1.08 10.18
C GLN A 588 13.78 -0.16 10.95
N LYS A 589 13.69 -0.13 12.29
CA LYS A 589 14.07 -1.25 13.16
C LYS A 589 13.12 -2.45 13.05
N SER A 590 11.81 -2.24 12.90
CA SER A 590 10.86 -3.35 12.71
C SER A 590 11.00 -4.00 11.34
N GLY A 591 11.32 -3.20 10.30
CA GLY A 591 11.65 -3.72 8.96
C GLY A 591 12.89 -4.61 8.95
N SER A 592 13.92 -4.29 9.74
CA SER A 592 15.15 -5.07 9.83
C SER A 592 15.03 -6.33 10.70
N LYS A 593 14.16 -6.33 11.72
CA LYS A 593 13.90 -7.51 12.59
C LYS A 593 13.37 -8.73 11.84
N GLN A 594 12.83 -8.56 10.63
CA GLN A 594 12.29 -9.66 9.81
C GLN A 594 13.37 -10.57 9.21
N CYS A 595 14.66 -10.31 9.46
CA CYS A 595 15.80 -11.05 8.90
C CYS A 595 16.65 -11.81 9.93
N GLU A 596 16.44 -11.61 11.24
CA GLU A 596 17.24 -12.28 12.27
C GLU A 596 16.56 -13.59 12.71
N CYS A 597 16.88 -14.69 12.03
CA CYS A 597 16.77 -16.03 12.61
C CYS A 597 18.11 -16.34 13.27
N SER A 598 18.15 -16.34 14.62
CA SER A 598 19.29 -16.86 15.38
C SER A 598 19.30 -18.37 15.42
#